data_AF-A0A6C0KIB0-F1
#
_entry.id   AF-A0A6C0KIB0-F1
#
_cell.length_a   1.000
_cell.length_b   1.000
_cell.length_c   1.000
_cell.angle_alpha   90.00
_cell.angle_beta   90.00
_cell.angle_gamma   90.00
#
_symmetry.space_group_name_H-M   'P 1'
#
loop_
_entity.id
_entity.type
_entity.pdbx_description
1 polymer ?
#
loop_
_entity_poly.entity_id
_entity_poly.type
_entity_poly.pdbx_seq_one_letter_code
_entity_poly.pdbx_strand_id
1 'polypeptide(L)'
;MNLYSTYNRVYLTYTYSRYINYTENGEFIMIPVNQVNFDFFLYVNIEKLFHHKKENVHFYYHNIENSIFYTSLQLKKLKKLYRNVQKFKIGFSKFMNIVYKKYKKKFNDTTLLYEPLPKNKIVIYENNCVYTFGDVELFKMVENCFNYDCYGVPIILKLKNPYTNIPFSFHNLIHIYFELMKYLKHSYYFGLYFKYNFNSTMLLQLYKPQIFVNCITKRYEYLTKDKKKKLLYEMITDYDDTYASFENVSYDMLENLFGNYVLYYYIYKRLKLNFTNRDYSSLCHMYERKFSRQLKLIYKKNPSFGRKIYHKTIGGKYIHYIDDTLF
;
A
#
# COMPACT_ATOMS: atom_id res chain seq x y z
N MET A 1 -32.93 -2.79 20.71
CA MET A 1 -33.57 -1.50 20.38
C MET A 1 -32.62 -0.69 19.51
N ASN A 2 -32.81 -0.70 18.18
CA ASN A 2 -31.93 -0.08 17.17
C ASN A 2 -32.15 1.45 17.10
N LEU A 3 -31.87 2.17 18.19
CA LEU A 3 -32.28 3.58 18.35
C LEU A 3 -31.62 4.59 17.38
N TYR A 4 -30.68 4.17 16.53
CA TYR A 4 -30.00 5.04 15.56
C TYR A 4 -30.01 4.46 14.14
N SER A 5 -31.18 4.02 13.69
CA SER A 5 -31.42 3.73 12.26
C SER A 5 -31.03 4.95 11.41
N THR A 6 -30.02 4.77 10.56
CA THR A 6 -29.42 5.64 9.54
C THR A 6 -29.21 7.15 9.87
N TYR A 7 -27.99 7.68 9.66
CA TYR A 7 -27.68 9.12 9.80
C TYR A 7 -28.64 10.05 9.05
N ASN A 8 -29.30 9.54 8.00
CA ASN A 8 -30.35 10.24 7.26
C ASN A 8 -31.53 10.58 8.18
N ARG A 9 -32.01 9.63 8.98
CA ARG A 9 -33.15 9.85 9.90
C ARG A 9 -32.84 10.95 10.89
N VAL A 10 -31.67 10.88 11.54
CA VAL A 10 -31.22 11.92 12.48
C VAL A 10 -31.26 13.30 11.81
N TYR A 11 -30.58 13.46 10.67
CA TYR A 11 -30.53 14.75 9.97
C TYR A 11 -31.91 15.26 9.57
N LEU A 12 -32.74 14.37 9.00
CA LEU A 12 -34.04 14.73 8.46
C LEU A 12 -35.04 15.04 9.59
N THR A 13 -35.01 14.30 10.70
CA THR A 13 -35.84 14.61 11.89
C THR A 13 -35.54 16.00 12.43
N TYR A 14 -34.26 16.41 12.50
CA TYR A 14 -33.92 17.74 13.00
C TYR A 14 -34.16 18.87 11.99
N THR A 15 -33.91 18.63 10.71
CA THR A 15 -33.95 19.71 9.68
C THR A 15 -35.31 19.82 8.98
N TYR A 16 -36.05 18.72 8.94
CA TYR A 16 -37.27 18.54 8.17
C TYR A 16 -38.36 17.84 8.98
N SER A 17 -38.42 18.10 10.30
CA SER A 17 -39.40 17.50 11.22
C SER A 17 -40.83 17.57 10.69
N ARG A 18 -41.22 18.70 10.11
CA ARG A 18 -42.55 18.93 9.53
C ARG A 18 -42.93 18.00 8.37
N TYR A 19 -41.98 17.26 7.81
CA TYR A 19 -42.22 16.30 6.72
C TYR A 19 -42.26 14.86 7.21
N ILE A 20 -42.01 14.61 8.50
CA ILE A 20 -41.84 13.27 9.07
C ILE A 20 -42.92 13.09 10.13
N ASN A 21 -43.92 12.25 9.85
CA ASN A 21 -45.03 12.00 10.75
C ASN A 21 -45.18 10.51 11.05
N TYR A 22 -45.16 10.17 12.33
CA TYR A 22 -45.38 8.81 12.83
C TYR A 22 -46.43 8.82 13.95
N THR A 23 -47.22 7.77 14.04
CA THR A 23 -48.08 7.49 15.19
C THR A 23 -47.23 7.18 16.42
N GLU A 24 -47.85 7.21 17.60
CA GLU A 24 -47.24 6.72 18.86
C GLU A 24 -46.75 5.26 18.75
N ASN A 25 -47.39 4.47 17.89
CA ASN A 25 -47.02 3.08 17.58
C ASN A 25 -45.88 2.96 16.55
N GLY A 26 -45.35 4.08 16.04
CA GLY A 26 -44.27 4.11 15.05
C GLY A 26 -44.72 3.83 13.61
N GLU A 27 -46.02 3.94 13.33
CA GLU A 27 -46.58 3.79 11.97
C GLU A 27 -46.55 5.13 11.24
N PHE A 28 -46.22 5.12 9.96
CA PHE A 28 -46.11 6.34 9.16
C PHE A 28 -47.51 6.93 8.85
N ILE A 29 -47.67 8.25 9.04
CA ILE A 29 -48.91 8.97 8.73
C ILE A 29 -48.63 10.00 7.63
N MET A 30 -49.41 9.94 6.54
CA MET A 30 -49.32 10.99 5.52
C MET A 30 -49.81 12.34 6.05
N ILE A 31 -49.07 13.39 5.73
CA ILE A 31 -49.44 14.76 6.12
C ILE A 31 -50.61 15.23 5.24
N PRO A 32 -51.70 15.75 5.83
CA PRO A 32 -52.76 16.37 5.05
C PRO A 32 -52.21 17.58 4.28
N VAL A 33 -52.44 17.60 2.97
CA VAL A 33 -51.78 18.47 1.97
C VAL A 33 -52.19 19.95 2.07
N ASN A 34 -53.04 20.32 3.03
CA ASN A 34 -53.70 21.62 3.11
C ASN A 34 -52.83 22.75 3.74
N GLN A 35 -51.54 22.50 3.98
CA GLN A 35 -50.64 23.52 4.53
C GLN A 35 -50.06 24.40 3.41
N VAL A 36 -50.19 25.73 3.55
CA VAL A 36 -49.83 26.77 2.55
C VAL A 36 -48.35 26.75 2.09
N ASN A 37 -47.49 25.94 2.70
CA ASN A 37 -46.06 25.81 2.36
C ASN A 37 -45.59 24.35 2.11
N PHE A 38 -46.50 23.45 1.76
CA PHE A 38 -46.19 22.04 1.58
C PHE A 38 -45.62 21.72 0.18
N ASP A 39 -44.29 21.60 0.08
CA ASP A 39 -43.62 21.08 -1.12
C ASP A 39 -43.75 19.53 -1.17
N PHE A 40 -44.76 19.02 -1.87
CA PHE A 40 -45.01 17.57 -2.04
C PHE A 40 -43.82 16.83 -2.67
N PHE A 41 -43.13 17.46 -3.61
CA PHE A 41 -41.94 16.87 -4.23
C PHE A 41 -40.84 16.65 -3.18
N LEU A 42 -40.60 17.65 -2.34
CA LEU A 42 -39.61 17.56 -1.27
C LEU A 42 -40.02 16.51 -0.23
N TYR A 43 -41.30 16.48 0.16
CA TYR A 43 -41.86 15.49 1.06
C TYR A 43 -41.59 14.04 0.61
N VAL A 44 -41.98 13.68 -0.63
CA VAL A 44 -41.78 12.33 -1.16
C VAL A 44 -40.31 11.92 -1.14
N ASN A 45 -39.41 12.86 -1.45
CA ASN A 45 -37.97 12.56 -1.48
C ASN A 45 -37.34 12.49 -0.08
N ILE A 46 -37.81 13.30 0.87
CA ILE A 46 -37.42 13.20 2.28
C ILE A 46 -37.83 11.84 2.81
N GLU A 47 -39.06 11.40 2.55
CA GLU A 47 -39.56 10.10 2.99
C GLU A 47 -38.76 8.95 2.40
N LYS A 48 -38.51 8.97 1.09
CA LYS A 48 -37.64 7.97 0.46
C LYS A 48 -36.26 7.92 1.11
N LEU A 49 -35.64 9.07 1.40
CA LEU A 49 -34.33 9.14 2.06
C LEU A 49 -34.37 8.70 3.53
N PHE A 50 -35.45 9.01 4.23
CA PHE A 50 -35.68 8.67 5.65
C PHE A 50 -35.80 7.16 5.84
N HIS A 51 -36.49 6.50 4.92
CA HIS A 51 -36.66 5.05 4.89
C HIS A 51 -35.58 4.30 4.12
N HIS A 52 -34.63 5.02 3.49
CA HIS A 52 -33.57 4.39 2.71
C HIS A 52 -32.65 3.55 3.59
N LYS A 53 -32.63 2.23 3.34
CA LYS A 53 -31.81 1.27 4.10
C LYS A 53 -30.42 1.05 3.49
N LYS A 54 -30.25 1.33 2.19
CA LYS A 54 -28.98 1.13 1.47
C LYS A 54 -28.05 2.34 1.63
N GLU A 55 -26.87 2.27 1.03
CA GLU A 55 -25.97 3.42 0.95
C GLU A 55 -26.60 4.59 0.19
N ASN A 56 -26.29 5.81 0.62
CA ASN A 56 -26.79 7.04 0.00
C ASN A 56 -26.37 7.16 -1.47
N VAL A 57 -25.22 6.60 -1.86
CA VAL A 57 -24.80 6.54 -3.27
C VAL A 57 -25.83 5.83 -4.15
N HIS A 58 -26.44 4.75 -3.65
CA HIS A 58 -27.51 4.05 -4.37
C HIS A 58 -28.77 4.92 -4.49
N PHE A 59 -29.07 5.74 -3.48
CA PHE A 59 -30.16 6.72 -3.60
C PHE A 59 -29.88 7.73 -4.71
N TYR A 60 -28.65 8.28 -4.73
CA TYR A 60 -28.21 9.25 -5.72
C TYR A 60 -28.32 8.69 -7.15
N TYR A 61 -27.73 7.52 -7.40
CA TYR A 61 -27.71 6.93 -8.73
C TYR A 61 -29.13 6.68 -9.27
N HIS A 62 -30.00 6.08 -8.46
CA HIS A 62 -31.35 5.70 -8.91
C HIS A 62 -32.37 6.84 -8.94
N ASN A 63 -32.29 7.80 -8.01
CA ASN A 63 -33.32 8.85 -7.86
C ASN A 63 -32.87 10.23 -8.35
N ILE A 64 -31.58 10.43 -8.64
CA ILE A 64 -31.04 11.74 -9.03
C ILE A 64 -30.33 11.68 -10.39
N GLU A 65 -29.46 10.68 -10.58
CA GLU A 65 -28.68 10.57 -11.81
C GLU A 65 -29.51 9.99 -12.95
N ASN A 66 -30.22 8.90 -12.69
CA ASN A 66 -31.05 8.21 -13.69
C ASN A 66 -32.52 8.66 -13.70
N SER A 67 -32.86 9.75 -13.02
CA SER A 67 -34.26 10.20 -12.99
C SER A 67 -34.64 10.92 -14.27
N ILE A 68 -35.56 10.33 -15.04
CA ILE A 68 -36.08 10.90 -16.30
C ILE A 68 -37.26 11.84 -16.04
N PHE A 69 -37.95 11.68 -14.90
CA PHE A 69 -39.23 12.34 -14.60
C PHE A 69 -39.12 13.67 -13.83
N TYR A 70 -37.90 14.13 -13.52
CA TYR A 70 -37.71 15.34 -12.72
C TYR A 70 -37.24 16.52 -13.57
N THR A 71 -37.86 17.68 -13.33
CA THR A 71 -37.40 18.93 -13.94
C THR A 71 -36.01 19.32 -13.44
N SER A 72 -35.30 20.17 -14.18
CA SER A 72 -33.98 20.67 -13.77
C SER A 72 -34.00 21.36 -12.39
N LEU A 73 -35.08 22.07 -12.08
CA LEU A 73 -35.28 22.72 -10.78
C LEU A 73 -35.48 21.71 -9.65
N GLN A 74 -36.30 20.68 -9.88
CA GLN A 74 -36.53 19.58 -8.93
C GLN A 74 -35.23 18.80 -8.65
N LEU A 75 -34.49 18.45 -9.71
CA LEU A 75 -33.18 17.83 -9.61
C LEU A 75 -32.19 18.67 -8.79
N LYS A 76 -32.18 19.99 -9.00
CA LYS A 76 -31.33 20.90 -8.21
C LYS A 76 -31.71 20.89 -6.73
N LYS A 77 -33.00 20.94 -6.40
CA LYS A 77 -33.51 20.82 -5.02
C LYS A 77 -33.10 19.48 -4.39
N LEU A 78 -33.28 18.38 -5.10
CA LEU A 78 -32.97 17.04 -4.61
C LEU A 78 -31.46 16.81 -4.44
N LYS A 79 -30.64 17.28 -5.37
CA LYS A 79 -29.17 17.29 -5.24
C LYS A 79 -28.71 18.09 -4.01
N LYS A 80 -29.36 19.23 -3.71
CA LYS A 80 -29.07 20.02 -2.51
C LYS A 80 -29.44 19.26 -1.23
N LEU A 81 -30.62 18.65 -1.16
CA LEU A 81 -31.05 17.81 -0.04
C LEU A 81 -30.05 16.67 0.19
N TYR A 82 -29.74 15.89 -0.85
CA TYR A 82 -28.77 14.80 -0.80
C TYR A 82 -27.40 15.26 -0.30
N ARG A 83 -26.87 16.37 -0.86
CA ARG A 83 -25.57 16.92 -0.43
C ARG A 83 -25.57 17.27 1.05
N ASN A 84 -26.65 17.85 1.57
CA ASN A 84 -26.71 18.22 2.98
C ASN A 84 -26.78 16.99 3.89
N VAL A 85 -27.62 16.01 3.55
CA VAL A 85 -27.69 14.71 4.26
C VAL A 85 -26.31 14.04 4.27
N GLN A 86 -25.62 14.02 3.12
CA GLN A 86 -24.31 13.40 3.00
C GLN A 86 -23.23 14.15 3.77
N LYS A 87 -23.24 15.49 3.76
CA LYS A 87 -22.35 16.32 4.58
C LYS A 87 -22.54 16.05 6.07
N PHE A 88 -23.80 16.02 6.53
CA PHE A 88 -24.11 15.69 7.91
C PHE A 88 -23.61 14.29 8.26
N LYS A 89 -23.92 13.27 7.45
CA LYS A 89 -23.45 11.90 7.65
C LYS A 89 -21.93 11.83 7.82
N ILE A 90 -21.19 12.50 6.95
CA ILE A 90 -19.71 12.54 7.02
C ILE A 90 -19.25 13.25 8.30
N GLY A 91 -19.79 14.44 8.59
CA GLY A 91 -19.42 15.23 9.77
C GLY A 91 -19.72 14.50 11.08
N PHE A 92 -20.90 13.91 11.19
CA PHE A 92 -21.34 13.16 12.36
C PHE A 92 -20.54 11.86 12.53
N SER A 93 -20.21 11.16 11.43
CA SER A 93 -19.32 9.98 11.51
C SER A 93 -17.93 10.36 12.02
N LYS A 94 -17.38 11.51 11.58
CA LYS A 94 -16.11 12.03 12.11
C LYS A 94 -16.21 12.36 13.59
N PHE A 95 -17.28 13.02 14.01
CA PHE A 95 -17.55 13.33 15.41
C PHE A 95 -17.62 12.07 16.27
N MET A 96 -18.42 11.08 15.87
CA MET A 96 -18.53 9.80 16.58
C MET A 96 -17.18 9.10 16.70
N ASN A 97 -16.35 9.11 15.65
CA ASN A 97 -15.01 8.55 15.70
C ASN A 97 -14.11 9.27 16.72
N ILE A 98 -14.17 10.61 16.80
CA ILE A 98 -13.43 11.38 17.81
C ILE A 98 -13.91 11.00 19.22
N VAL A 99 -15.23 10.93 19.44
CA VAL A 99 -15.83 10.53 20.71
C VAL A 99 -15.38 9.14 21.11
N TYR A 100 -15.44 8.16 20.19
CA TYR A 100 -14.99 6.80 20.47
C TYR A 100 -13.52 6.74 20.83
N LYS A 101 -12.64 7.43 20.09
CA LYS A 101 -11.21 7.49 20.42
C LYS A 101 -10.91 8.13 21.78
N LYS A 102 -11.74 9.08 22.22
CA LYS A 102 -11.55 9.80 23.49
C LYS A 102 -12.05 9.00 24.70
N TYR A 103 -13.21 8.36 24.59
CA TYR A 103 -13.91 7.79 25.73
C TYR A 103 -13.94 6.27 25.80
N LYS A 104 -13.58 5.55 24.71
CA LYS A 104 -13.51 4.08 24.75
C LYS A 104 -12.24 3.61 25.44
N LYS A 105 -12.31 2.38 25.97
CA LYS A 105 -11.20 1.73 26.67
C LYS A 105 -9.99 1.60 25.73
N LYS A 106 -8.82 2.05 26.21
CA LYS A 106 -7.54 1.81 25.55
C LYS A 106 -7.15 0.36 25.77
N PHE A 107 -6.72 -0.31 24.70
CA PHE A 107 -6.28 -1.69 24.77
C PHE A 107 -4.82 -1.78 25.22
N ASN A 108 -3.96 -0.97 24.62
CA ASN A 108 -2.52 -0.95 24.89
C ASN A 108 -2.03 0.45 25.28
N ASP A 109 -0.97 0.46 26.08
CA ASP A 109 -0.21 1.62 26.56
C ASP A 109 1.27 1.57 26.17
N THR A 110 1.73 0.44 25.64
CA THR A 110 3.08 0.23 25.07
C THR A 110 3.03 -0.08 23.57
N THR A 111 4.21 -0.06 22.93
CA THR A 111 4.41 -0.59 21.56
C THR A 111 4.34 -2.13 21.55
N LEU A 112 4.40 -2.74 20.37
CA LEU A 112 4.47 -4.20 20.20
C LEU A 112 5.74 -4.83 20.77
N LEU A 113 6.77 -4.02 21.02
CA LEU A 113 8.02 -4.44 21.67
C LEU A 113 8.03 -4.10 23.17
N TYR A 114 6.87 -3.78 23.75
CA TYR A 114 6.69 -3.41 25.17
C TYR A 114 7.45 -2.14 25.59
N GLU A 115 7.79 -1.27 24.65
CA GLU A 115 8.40 0.03 24.92
C GLU A 115 7.32 1.09 25.17
N PRO A 116 7.64 2.19 25.88
CA PRO A 116 6.72 3.32 26.00
C PRO A 116 6.30 3.86 24.62
N LEU A 117 5.02 4.20 24.46
CA LEU A 117 4.50 4.72 23.20
C LEU A 117 5.21 6.03 22.80
N PRO A 118 5.66 6.17 21.54
CA PRO A 118 6.34 7.38 21.08
C PRO A 118 5.37 8.57 21.01
N LYS A 119 5.94 9.78 20.91
CA LYS A 119 5.19 11.03 20.73
C LYS A 119 4.32 10.99 19.47
N ASN A 120 4.88 10.49 18.36
CA ASN A 120 4.18 10.30 17.10
C ASN A 120 3.44 8.97 17.14
N LYS A 121 2.15 9.05 17.46
CA LYS A 121 1.29 7.87 17.62
C LYS A 121 0.05 7.96 16.75
N ILE A 122 -0.40 6.79 16.31
CA ILE A 122 -1.57 6.62 15.46
C ILE A 122 -2.60 5.83 16.27
N VAL A 123 -3.79 6.40 16.41
CA VAL A 123 -4.86 5.87 17.25
C VAL A 123 -5.96 5.28 16.38
N ILE A 124 -6.19 3.98 16.50
CA ILE A 124 -7.15 3.22 15.70
C ILE A 124 -8.26 2.70 16.61
N TYR A 125 -9.50 2.86 16.18
CA TYR A 125 -10.66 2.30 16.86
C TYR A 125 -11.13 1.04 16.13
N GLU A 126 -11.17 -0.09 16.84
CA GLU A 126 -11.57 -1.38 16.29
C GLU A 126 -12.13 -2.27 17.41
N ASN A 127 -13.15 -3.09 17.11
CA ASN A 127 -13.75 -4.00 18.08
C ASN A 127 -14.05 -3.37 19.45
N ASN A 128 -14.65 -2.17 19.43
CA ASN A 128 -15.00 -1.39 20.62
C ASN A 128 -13.83 -0.99 21.54
N CYS A 129 -12.60 -1.13 21.09
CA CYS A 129 -11.39 -0.75 21.80
C CYS A 129 -10.55 0.25 20.99
N VAL A 130 -9.69 0.98 21.69
CA VAL A 130 -8.75 1.93 21.10
C VAL A 130 -7.36 1.34 21.16
N TYR A 131 -6.76 1.12 19.98
CA TYR A 131 -5.38 0.66 19.83
C TYR A 131 -4.49 1.82 19.44
N THR A 132 -3.29 1.87 20.01
CA THR A 132 -2.32 2.93 19.72
C THR A 132 -1.05 2.31 19.14
N PHE A 133 -0.56 2.84 18.04
CA PHE A 133 0.65 2.36 17.37
C PHE A 133 1.65 3.50 17.22
N GLY A 134 2.93 3.17 17.27
CA GLY A 134 3.96 4.11 16.80
C GLY A 134 3.86 4.30 15.29
N ASP A 135 4.19 5.49 14.79
CA ASP A 135 4.17 5.77 13.35
C ASP A 135 5.20 4.91 12.57
N VAL A 136 6.41 4.72 13.11
CA VAL A 136 7.44 3.83 12.55
C VAL A 136 6.98 2.37 12.54
N GLU A 137 6.38 1.93 13.64
CA GLU A 137 5.87 0.57 13.81
C GLU A 137 4.78 0.27 12.77
N LEU A 138 3.79 1.16 12.66
CA LEU A 138 2.71 1.01 11.70
C LEU A 138 3.20 1.08 10.25
N PHE A 139 4.21 1.92 9.97
CA PHE A 139 4.86 1.96 8.66
C PHE A 139 5.54 0.62 8.32
N LYS A 140 6.28 0.03 9.26
CA LYS A 140 6.89 -1.30 9.07
C LYS A 140 5.84 -2.38 8.85
N MET A 141 4.73 -2.34 9.60
CA MET A 141 3.61 -3.27 9.40
C MET A 141 3.04 -3.16 7.98
N VAL A 142 2.83 -1.94 7.49
CA VAL A 142 2.36 -1.67 6.12
C VAL A 142 3.36 -2.17 5.07
N GLU A 143 4.64 -1.90 5.25
CA GLU A 143 5.69 -2.39 4.34
C GLU A 143 5.76 -3.92 4.29
N ASN A 144 5.54 -4.58 5.42
CA ASN A 144 5.56 -6.04 5.52
C ASN A 144 4.35 -6.72 4.86
N CYS A 145 3.31 -5.97 4.49
CA CYS A 145 2.19 -6.52 3.72
C CYS A 145 2.61 -6.94 2.31
N PHE A 146 3.63 -6.32 1.72
CA PHE A 146 4.09 -6.62 0.37
C PHE A 146 5.23 -7.65 0.45
N ASN A 147 4.90 -8.94 0.25
CA ASN A 147 5.80 -10.06 0.55
C ASN A 147 5.76 -11.16 -0.53
N TYR A 148 6.41 -12.29 -0.27
CA TYR A 148 6.37 -13.53 -1.04
C TYR A 148 5.59 -14.62 -0.34
N ASP A 149 4.98 -15.51 -1.13
CA ASP A 149 4.59 -16.82 -0.65
C ASP A 149 5.79 -17.79 -0.59
N CYS A 150 5.54 -19.02 -0.16
CA CYS A 150 6.57 -20.07 -0.07
C CYS A 150 7.17 -20.46 -1.44
N TYR A 151 6.48 -20.18 -2.54
CA TYR A 151 6.93 -20.46 -3.91
C TYR A 151 7.67 -19.28 -4.55
N GLY A 152 7.80 -18.14 -3.85
CA GLY A 152 8.45 -16.94 -4.37
C GLY A 152 7.56 -16.14 -5.33
N VAL A 153 6.24 -16.29 -5.24
CA VAL A 153 5.24 -15.48 -5.94
C VAL A 153 4.87 -14.28 -5.06
N PRO A 154 4.86 -13.05 -5.61
CA PRO A 154 4.56 -11.87 -4.82
C PRO A 154 3.10 -11.91 -4.36
N ILE A 155 2.87 -11.64 -3.08
CA ILE A 155 1.56 -11.58 -2.45
C ILE A 155 1.40 -10.28 -1.68
N ILE A 156 0.16 -9.83 -1.55
CA ILE A 156 -0.20 -8.69 -0.69
C ILE A 156 -1.02 -9.25 0.46
N LEU A 157 -0.42 -9.27 1.64
CA LEU A 157 -1.09 -9.67 2.87
C LEU A 157 -2.05 -8.58 3.31
N LYS A 158 -3.22 -8.99 3.81
CA LYS A 158 -4.13 -8.05 4.46
C LYS A 158 -3.43 -7.48 5.70
N LEU A 159 -3.40 -6.16 5.84
CA LEU A 159 -2.91 -5.53 7.05
C LEU A 159 -3.84 -5.87 8.21
N LYS A 160 -3.29 -6.41 9.28
CA LYS A 160 -4.05 -6.85 10.45
C LYS A 160 -3.62 -6.09 11.69
N ASN A 161 -4.55 -5.99 12.62
CA ASN A 161 -4.24 -5.59 13.97
C ASN A 161 -3.46 -6.73 14.66
N PRO A 162 -2.22 -6.50 15.11
CA PRO A 162 -1.37 -7.54 15.68
C PRO A 162 -1.89 -8.07 17.02
N TYR A 163 -2.68 -7.28 17.76
CA TYR A 163 -3.24 -7.68 19.06
C TYR A 163 -4.41 -8.65 18.92
N THR A 164 -5.17 -8.55 17.83
CA THR A 164 -6.39 -9.35 17.62
C THR A 164 -6.28 -10.31 16.44
N ASN A 165 -5.25 -10.17 15.61
CA ASN A 165 -5.07 -10.85 14.32
C ASN A 165 -6.25 -10.64 13.34
N ILE A 166 -7.05 -9.59 13.54
CA ILE A 166 -8.18 -9.25 12.68
C ILE A 166 -7.72 -8.29 11.59
N PRO A 167 -8.07 -8.52 10.31
CA PRO A 167 -7.80 -7.57 9.24
C PRO A 167 -8.46 -6.22 9.51
N PHE A 168 -7.70 -5.13 9.33
CA PHE A 168 -8.27 -3.81 9.47
C PHE A 168 -9.40 -3.58 8.47
N SER A 169 -10.49 -2.98 8.95
CA SER A 169 -11.59 -2.54 8.09
C SER A 169 -11.11 -1.52 7.05
N PHE A 170 -11.85 -1.39 5.94
CA PHE A 170 -11.55 -0.40 4.89
C PHE A 170 -11.40 1.02 5.45
N HIS A 171 -12.26 1.41 6.40
CA HIS A 171 -12.17 2.72 7.06
C HIS A 171 -10.89 2.89 7.88
N ASN A 172 -10.45 1.82 8.56
CA ASN A 172 -9.19 1.81 9.30
C ASN A 172 -8.00 1.89 8.33
N LEU A 173 -8.02 1.19 7.20
CA LEU A 173 -6.96 1.28 6.18
C LEU A 173 -6.84 2.71 5.61
N ILE A 174 -7.95 3.37 5.29
CA ILE A 174 -7.96 4.78 4.88
C ILE A 174 -7.35 5.66 5.98
N HIS A 175 -7.76 5.46 7.22
CA HIS A 175 -7.25 6.23 8.34
C HIS A 175 -5.74 6.06 8.51
N ILE A 176 -5.24 4.82 8.47
CA ILE A 176 -3.81 4.48 8.52
C ILE A 176 -3.05 5.19 7.40
N TYR A 177 -3.56 5.14 6.17
CA TYR A 177 -2.95 5.83 5.03
C TYR A 177 -2.79 7.34 5.27
N PHE A 178 -3.86 8.02 5.69
CA PHE A 178 -3.80 9.47 5.91
C PHE A 178 -2.96 9.85 7.14
N GLU A 179 -2.94 9.05 8.20
CA GLU A 179 -2.07 9.32 9.34
C GLU A 179 -0.59 9.15 8.99
N LEU A 180 -0.22 8.10 8.26
CA LEU A 180 1.16 7.91 7.79
C LEU A 180 1.62 9.05 6.86
N MET A 181 0.73 9.55 6.00
CA MET A 181 1.00 10.70 5.13
C MET A 181 1.34 11.98 5.91
N LYS A 182 0.71 12.22 7.07
CA LYS A 182 1.01 13.40 7.91
C LYS A 182 2.45 13.40 8.43
N TYR A 183 3.04 12.23 8.62
CA TYR A 183 4.40 12.08 9.12
C TYR A 183 5.44 11.96 7.99
N LEU A 184 5.07 12.28 6.74
CA LEU A 184 5.91 12.14 5.52
C LEU A 184 6.47 10.72 5.32
N LYS A 185 5.88 9.72 5.97
CA LYS A 185 6.22 8.30 5.85
C LYS A 185 5.26 7.66 4.88
N HIS A 186 5.62 7.60 3.61
CA HIS A 186 4.77 7.04 2.58
C HIS A 186 5.39 5.78 1.97
N SER A 187 4.75 4.63 2.20
CA SER A 187 5.04 3.42 1.45
C SER A 187 4.50 3.59 0.03
N TYR A 188 5.38 3.55 -0.98
CA TYR A 188 4.98 3.69 -2.38
C TYR A 188 3.88 2.69 -2.76
N TYR A 189 4.06 1.43 -2.39
CA TYR A 189 3.11 0.37 -2.69
C TYR A 189 1.82 0.50 -1.88
N PHE A 190 1.86 1.06 -0.66
CA PHE A 190 0.63 1.35 0.09
C PHE A 190 -0.18 2.49 -0.54
N GLY A 191 0.49 3.51 -1.10
CA GLY A 191 -0.18 4.56 -1.88
C GLY A 191 -0.85 4.01 -3.13
N LEU A 192 -0.16 3.12 -3.87
CA LEU A 192 -0.79 2.41 -4.98
C LEU A 192 -1.95 1.54 -4.50
N TYR A 193 -1.78 0.81 -3.40
CA TYR A 193 -2.81 -0.05 -2.83
C TYR A 193 -4.07 0.75 -2.44
N PHE A 194 -3.90 1.94 -1.84
CA PHE A 194 -4.97 2.90 -1.58
C PHE A 194 -5.65 3.38 -2.87
N LYS A 195 -4.88 3.74 -3.91
CA LYS A 195 -5.40 4.18 -5.23
C LYS A 195 -6.32 3.13 -5.88
N TYR A 196 -6.04 1.85 -5.64
CA TYR A 196 -6.87 0.73 -6.11
C TYR A 196 -7.84 0.22 -5.05
N ASN A 197 -8.30 1.09 -4.14
CA ASN A 197 -9.30 0.79 -3.10
C ASN A 197 -8.94 -0.41 -2.22
N PHE A 198 -7.66 -0.60 -1.93
CA PHE A 198 -7.12 -1.75 -1.21
C PHE A 198 -7.48 -3.11 -1.86
N ASN A 199 -7.61 -3.15 -3.21
CA ASN A 199 -7.79 -4.38 -3.99
C ASN A 199 -6.43 -5.01 -4.35
N SER A 200 -6.08 -6.12 -3.70
CA SER A 200 -4.79 -6.79 -3.88
C SER A 200 -4.66 -7.42 -5.27
N THR A 201 -5.75 -7.98 -5.79
CA THR A 201 -5.77 -8.62 -7.11
C THR A 201 -5.50 -7.61 -8.20
N MET A 202 -6.16 -6.46 -8.15
CA MET A 202 -5.97 -5.39 -9.14
C MET A 202 -4.55 -4.80 -9.07
N LEU A 203 -4.00 -4.61 -7.87
CA LEU A 203 -2.63 -4.12 -7.72
C LEU A 203 -1.61 -5.14 -8.26
N LEU A 204 -1.77 -6.43 -7.96
CA LEU A 204 -0.90 -7.47 -8.47
C LEU A 204 -1.01 -7.60 -9.99
N GLN A 205 -2.21 -7.50 -10.59
CA GLN A 205 -2.36 -7.55 -12.04
C GLN A 205 -1.56 -6.44 -12.75
N LEU A 206 -1.55 -5.23 -12.19
CA LEU A 206 -0.91 -4.08 -12.82
C LEU A 206 0.57 -3.92 -12.47
N TYR A 207 0.98 -4.31 -11.25
CA TYR A 207 2.31 -4.03 -10.69
C TYR A 207 3.05 -5.28 -10.21
N LYS A 208 2.69 -6.49 -10.68
CA LYS A 208 3.36 -7.75 -10.30
C LYS A 208 4.89 -7.67 -10.32
N PRO A 209 5.53 -7.18 -11.40
CA PRO A 209 7.00 -7.17 -11.48
C PRO A 209 7.65 -6.21 -10.50
N GLN A 210 7.05 -5.04 -10.27
CA GLN A 210 7.57 -4.04 -9.34
C GLN A 210 7.47 -4.53 -7.90
N ILE A 211 6.31 -5.11 -7.54
CA ILE A 211 6.13 -5.74 -6.22
C ILE A 211 7.11 -6.90 -6.06
N PHE A 212 7.29 -7.74 -7.09
CA PHE A 212 8.30 -8.79 -7.09
C PHE A 212 9.70 -8.24 -6.80
N VAL A 213 10.13 -7.21 -7.53
CA VAL A 213 11.43 -6.55 -7.29
C VAL A 213 11.53 -6.05 -5.84
N ASN A 214 10.50 -5.40 -5.31
CA ASN A 214 10.49 -4.92 -3.93
C ASN A 214 10.70 -6.05 -2.92
N CYS A 215 10.00 -7.17 -3.11
CA CYS A 215 10.12 -8.32 -2.24
C CYS A 215 11.51 -8.98 -2.34
N ILE A 216 12.12 -9.05 -3.55
CA ILE A 216 13.49 -9.55 -3.72
C ILE A 216 14.51 -8.66 -3.03
N THR A 217 14.36 -7.34 -3.15
CA THR A 217 15.27 -6.40 -2.51
C THR A 217 15.29 -6.62 -1.00
N LYS A 218 14.11 -6.74 -0.38
CA LYS A 218 13.99 -7.08 1.05
C LYS A 218 14.66 -8.42 1.37
N ARG A 219 14.43 -9.46 0.56
CA ARG A 219 15.04 -10.78 0.75
C ARG A 219 16.58 -10.74 0.66
N TYR A 220 17.12 -9.90 -0.23
CA TYR A 220 18.57 -9.74 -0.40
C TYR A 220 19.25 -9.23 0.87
N GLU A 221 18.59 -8.32 1.61
CA GLU A 221 19.11 -7.77 2.87
C GLU A 221 19.41 -8.90 3.88
N TYR A 222 18.51 -9.89 3.96
CA TYR A 222 18.62 -11.04 4.86
C TYR A 222 19.49 -12.20 4.32
N LEU A 223 20.12 -12.07 3.15
CA LEU A 223 21.05 -13.11 2.69
C LEU A 223 22.33 -13.10 3.53
N THR A 224 22.83 -14.29 3.84
CA THR A 224 24.13 -14.47 4.52
C THR A 224 25.28 -13.93 3.67
N LYS A 225 26.38 -13.56 4.31
CA LYS A 225 27.59 -13.08 3.63
C LYS A 225 28.06 -14.07 2.55
N ASP A 226 28.06 -15.37 2.87
CA ASP A 226 28.46 -16.42 1.91
C ASP A 226 27.57 -16.49 0.67
N LYS A 227 26.25 -16.28 0.84
CA LYS A 227 25.32 -16.24 -0.30
C LYS A 227 25.56 -15.02 -1.18
N LYS A 228 25.82 -13.86 -0.57
CA LYS A 228 26.17 -12.64 -1.31
C LYS A 228 27.50 -12.79 -2.03
N LYS A 229 28.50 -13.41 -1.39
CA LYS A 229 29.78 -13.79 -2.00
C LYS A 229 29.61 -14.71 -3.20
N LYS A 230 28.80 -15.76 -3.07
CA LYS A 230 28.49 -16.66 -4.20
C LYS A 230 27.85 -15.89 -5.37
N LEU A 231 26.86 -15.04 -5.08
CA LEU A 231 26.21 -14.22 -6.10
C LEU A 231 27.17 -13.26 -6.80
N LEU A 232 28.18 -12.75 -6.09
CA LEU A 232 29.21 -11.90 -6.68
C LEU A 232 30.02 -12.67 -7.72
N TYR A 233 30.49 -13.87 -7.39
CA TYR A 233 31.22 -14.70 -8.34
C TYR A 233 30.35 -15.11 -9.52
N GLU A 234 29.11 -15.56 -9.26
CA GLU A 234 28.13 -15.86 -10.32
C GLU A 234 27.86 -14.64 -11.24
N MET A 235 27.89 -13.42 -10.71
CA MET A 235 27.75 -12.21 -11.53
C MET A 235 28.91 -12.02 -12.50
N ILE A 236 30.12 -12.37 -12.08
CA ILE A 236 31.34 -12.24 -12.86
C ILE A 236 31.42 -13.37 -13.90
N THR A 237 31.13 -14.61 -13.49
CA THR A 237 31.31 -15.80 -14.32
C THR A 237 30.13 -16.04 -15.26
N ASP A 238 28.89 -15.90 -14.79
CA ASP A 238 27.71 -16.33 -15.56
C ASP A 238 27.27 -15.29 -16.61
N TYR A 239 27.77 -14.05 -16.52
CA TYR A 239 27.28 -12.97 -17.37
C TYR A 239 27.98 -12.93 -18.74
N ASP A 240 29.32 -12.99 -18.76
CA ASP A 240 30.14 -12.92 -19.98
C ASP A 240 31.56 -13.41 -19.65
N ASP A 241 32.07 -14.36 -20.43
CA ASP A 241 33.40 -14.96 -20.26
C ASP A 241 34.53 -13.92 -20.25
N THR A 242 34.30 -12.75 -20.85
CA THR A 242 35.25 -11.63 -20.85
C THR A 242 35.68 -11.20 -19.44
N TYR A 243 34.83 -11.40 -18.42
CA TYR A 243 35.12 -10.99 -17.04
C TYR A 243 35.62 -12.13 -16.15
N ALA A 244 35.71 -13.36 -16.67
CA ALA A 244 36.06 -14.54 -15.87
C ALA A 244 37.41 -14.41 -15.15
N SER A 245 38.34 -13.62 -15.69
CA SER A 245 39.63 -13.35 -15.03
C SER A 245 39.48 -12.70 -13.67
N PHE A 246 38.40 -11.94 -13.41
CA PHE A 246 38.19 -11.27 -12.13
C PHE A 246 38.00 -12.27 -10.98
N GLU A 247 37.62 -13.52 -11.25
CA GLU A 247 37.52 -14.57 -10.22
C GLU A 247 38.85 -14.83 -9.50
N ASN A 248 39.98 -14.58 -10.16
CA ASN A 248 41.29 -14.74 -9.55
C ASN A 248 41.58 -13.67 -8.48
N VAL A 249 40.83 -12.56 -8.45
CA VAL A 249 41.06 -11.45 -7.52
C VAL A 249 40.49 -11.79 -6.13
N SER A 250 41.11 -11.23 -5.08
CA SER A 250 40.63 -11.40 -3.71
C SER A 250 39.18 -10.95 -3.54
N TYR A 251 38.43 -11.67 -2.71
CA TYR A 251 37.02 -11.36 -2.45
C TYR A 251 36.83 -9.94 -1.93
N ASP A 252 37.67 -9.47 -1.00
CA ASP A 252 37.49 -8.16 -0.37
C ASP A 252 37.61 -7.03 -1.41
N MET A 253 38.50 -7.18 -2.38
CA MET A 253 38.64 -6.23 -3.48
C MET A 253 37.42 -6.26 -4.40
N LEU A 254 36.92 -7.45 -4.73
CA LEU A 254 35.71 -7.60 -5.53
C LEU A 254 34.46 -7.06 -4.81
N GLU A 255 34.34 -7.30 -3.51
CA GLU A 255 33.26 -6.77 -2.67
C GLU A 255 33.28 -5.23 -2.66
N ASN A 256 34.46 -4.62 -2.55
CA ASN A 256 34.62 -3.17 -2.63
C ASN A 256 34.23 -2.60 -4.01
N LEU A 257 34.57 -3.29 -5.10
CA LEU A 257 34.28 -2.82 -6.46
C LEU A 257 32.83 -3.05 -6.88
N PHE A 258 32.25 -4.19 -6.49
CA PHE A 258 31.02 -4.71 -7.07
C PHE A 258 29.91 -4.98 -6.05
N GLY A 259 30.17 -4.93 -4.74
CA GLY A 259 29.20 -5.31 -3.70
C GLY A 259 27.84 -4.61 -3.81
N ASN A 260 27.86 -3.32 -4.15
CA ASN A 260 26.64 -2.52 -4.37
C ASN A 260 25.83 -2.93 -5.62
N TYR A 261 26.46 -3.64 -6.56
CA TYR A 261 25.87 -4.06 -7.83
C TYR A 261 25.38 -5.51 -7.81
N VAL A 262 25.82 -6.32 -6.84
CA VAL A 262 25.38 -7.72 -6.66
C VAL A 262 23.86 -7.81 -6.48
N LEU A 263 23.24 -6.83 -5.80
CA LEU A 263 21.78 -6.74 -5.69
C LEU A 263 21.09 -6.66 -7.07
N TYR A 264 21.64 -5.87 -8.00
CA TYR A 264 21.03 -5.72 -9.33
C TYR A 264 21.17 -7.00 -10.16
N TYR A 265 22.30 -7.69 -10.07
CA TYR A 265 22.47 -9.00 -10.68
C TYR A 265 21.49 -10.02 -10.08
N TYR A 266 21.34 -10.04 -8.75
CA TYR A 266 20.37 -10.92 -8.08
C TYR A 266 18.94 -10.67 -8.56
N ILE A 267 18.52 -9.40 -8.66
CA ILE A 267 17.21 -9.02 -9.21
C ILE A 267 17.08 -9.50 -10.66
N TYR A 268 18.07 -9.21 -11.50
CA TYR A 268 18.10 -9.63 -12.91
C TYR A 268 17.93 -11.15 -13.07
N LYS A 269 18.74 -11.94 -12.36
CA LYS A 269 18.70 -13.41 -12.40
C LYS A 269 17.32 -13.93 -12.00
N ARG A 270 16.72 -13.37 -10.94
CA ARG A 270 15.39 -13.78 -10.47
C ARG A 270 14.27 -13.34 -11.41
N LEU A 271 14.35 -12.15 -12.01
CA LEU A 271 13.39 -11.71 -13.03
C LEU A 271 13.42 -12.63 -14.25
N LYS A 272 14.60 -12.94 -14.78
CA LYS A 272 14.77 -13.83 -15.94
C LYS A 272 14.19 -15.22 -15.71
N LEU A 273 14.30 -15.74 -14.48
CA LEU A 273 13.73 -17.04 -14.10
C LEU A 273 12.21 -17.03 -13.93
N ASN A 274 11.62 -15.91 -13.47
CA ASN A 274 10.19 -15.87 -13.10
C ASN A 274 9.30 -15.19 -14.14
N PHE A 275 9.89 -14.46 -15.09
CA PHE A 275 9.18 -13.69 -16.10
C PHE A 275 9.80 -13.96 -17.48
N THR A 276 9.20 -14.88 -18.22
CA THR A 276 9.60 -15.24 -19.59
C THR A 276 8.89 -14.41 -20.66
N ASN A 277 7.83 -13.68 -20.29
CA ASN A 277 7.04 -12.87 -21.22
C ASN A 277 7.79 -11.60 -21.65
N ARG A 278 7.61 -11.20 -22.92
CA ARG A 278 8.20 -9.99 -23.51
C ARG A 278 7.85 -8.70 -22.74
N ASP A 279 6.70 -8.68 -22.07
CA ASP A 279 6.17 -7.52 -21.35
C ASP A 279 7.10 -7.00 -20.23
N TYR A 280 8.01 -7.85 -19.74
CA TYR A 280 8.91 -7.52 -18.64
C TYR A 280 10.38 -7.42 -19.06
N SER A 281 10.66 -7.51 -20.36
CA SER A 281 12.01 -7.39 -20.92
C SER A 281 12.67 -6.07 -20.57
N SER A 282 11.92 -4.95 -20.63
CA SER A 282 12.43 -3.62 -20.30
C SER A 282 12.95 -3.50 -18.86
N LEU A 283 12.21 -4.06 -17.90
CA LEU A 283 12.60 -4.07 -16.49
C LEU A 283 13.82 -4.95 -16.27
N CYS A 284 13.86 -6.12 -16.90
CA CYS A 284 15.01 -7.03 -16.86
C CYS A 284 16.28 -6.35 -17.40
N HIS A 285 16.21 -5.75 -18.59
CA HIS A 285 17.32 -5.00 -19.20
C HIS A 285 17.75 -3.80 -18.38
N MET A 286 16.81 -3.12 -17.70
CA MET A 286 17.15 -2.01 -16.80
C MET A 286 18.09 -2.48 -15.68
N TYR A 287 17.79 -3.62 -15.03
CA TYR A 287 18.66 -4.18 -13.99
C TYR A 287 19.96 -4.76 -14.54
N GLU A 288 19.89 -5.40 -15.70
CA GLU A 288 21.07 -5.88 -16.44
C GLU A 288 22.07 -4.75 -16.70
N ARG A 289 21.59 -3.62 -17.21
CA ARG A 289 22.42 -2.45 -17.51
C ARG A 289 23.10 -1.88 -16.28
N LYS A 290 22.48 -1.96 -15.09
CA LYS A 290 23.05 -1.38 -13.86
C LYS A 290 24.33 -2.08 -13.44
N PHE A 291 24.37 -3.41 -13.42
CA PHE A 291 25.59 -4.14 -13.04
C PHE A 291 26.56 -4.30 -14.22
N SER A 292 26.07 -4.59 -15.43
CA SER A 292 26.94 -4.82 -16.60
C SER A 292 27.73 -3.58 -17.00
N ARG A 293 27.16 -2.38 -16.84
CA ARG A 293 27.88 -1.12 -17.06
C ARG A 293 29.09 -1.00 -16.13
N GLN A 294 28.99 -1.45 -14.89
CA GLN A 294 30.09 -1.41 -13.94
C GLN A 294 31.18 -2.41 -14.32
N LEU A 295 30.82 -3.65 -14.66
CA LEU A 295 31.76 -4.66 -15.15
C LEU A 295 32.54 -4.14 -16.37
N LYS A 296 31.82 -3.62 -17.37
CA LYS A 296 32.40 -3.03 -18.59
C LYS A 296 33.32 -1.85 -18.29
N LEU A 297 32.95 -0.99 -17.34
CA LEU A 297 33.74 0.17 -16.96
C LEU A 297 35.09 -0.26 -16.34
N ILE A 298 35.06 -1.19 -15.37
CA ILE A 298 36.28 -1.68 -14.72
C ILE A 298 37.17 -2.41 -15.72
N TYR A 299 36.61 -3.29 -16.54
CA TYR A 299 37.36 -4.01 -17.58
C TYR A 299 37.99 -3.06 -18.60
N LYS A 300 37.26 -2.05 -19.07
CA LYS A 300 37.78 -1.08 -20.05
C LYS A 300 38.94 -0.26 -19.48
N LYS A 301 38.89 0.10 -18.19
CA LYS A 301 39.97 0.83 -17.51
C LYS A 301 41.16 -0.06 -17.17
N ASN A 302 40.90 -1.31 -16.82
CA ASN A 302 41.91 -2.27 -16.36
C ASN A 302 41.76 -3.60 -17.12
N PRO A 303 42.15 -3.67 -18.41
CA PRO A 303 41.93 -4.88 -19.22
C PRO A 303 42.68 -6.11 -18.72
N SER A 304 43.77 -5.91 -17.98
CA SER A 304 44.59 -6.96 -17.37
C SER A 304 44.11 -7.39 -15.98
N PHE A 305 43.10 -6.72 -15.41
CA PHE A 305 42.62 -7.01 -14.07
C PHE A 305 42.18 -8.47 -13.91
N GLY A 306 42.69 -9.12 -12.86
CA GLY A 306 42.49 -10.53 -12.55
C GLY A 306 43.21 -11.51 -13.49
N ARG A 307 43.95 -11.05 -14.50
CA ARG A 307 44.70 -11.98 -15.38
C ARG A 307 45.90 -12.56 -14.63
N LYS A 308 46.16 -13.85 -14.88
CA LYS A 308 47.40 -14.51 -14.44
C LYS A 308 48.53 -14.09 -15.37
N ILE A 309 49.50 -13.37 -14.83
CA ILE A 309 50.71 -12.95 -15.56
C ILE A 309 51.83 -13.91 -15.20
N TYR A 310 52.35 -14.61 -16.22
CA TYR A 310 53.43 -15.57 -16.06
C TYR A 310 54.77 -14.90 -16.34
N HIS A 311 55.73 -15.06 -15.42
CA HIS A 311 57.10 -14.63 -15.61
C HIS A 311 58.05 -15.83 -15.49
N LYS A 312 59.05 -15.86 -16.37
CA LYS A 312 60.08 -16.89 -16.36
C LYS A 312 61.19 -16.49 -15.39
N THR A 313 61.45 -17.34 -14.41
CA THR A 313 62.54 -17.16 -13.45
C THR A 313 63.91 -17.41 -14.10
N ILE A 314 64.98 -16.94 -13.44
CA ILE A 314 66.37 -17.15 -13.87
C ILE A 314 66.69 -18.65 -14.05
N GLY A 315 66.05 -19.54 -13.28
CA GLY A 315 66.16 -20.99 -13.40
C GLY A 315 65.23 -21.64 -14.44
N GLY A 316 64.55 -20.87 -15.27
CA GLY A 316 63.67 -21.36 -16.34
C GLY A 316 62.26 -21.78 -15.94
N LYS A 317 61.92 -21.78 -14.64
CA LYS A 317 60.56 -22.08 -14.14
C LYS A 317 59.63 -20.89 -14.33
N TYR A 318 58.38 -21.13 -14.69
CA TYR A 318 57.34 -20.09 -14.74
C TYR A 318 56.68 -19.93 -13.37
N ILE A 319 56.61 -18.70 -12.87
CA ILE A 319 55.79 -18.32 -11.71
C ILE A 319 54.69 -17.38 -12.23
N HIS A 320 53.51 -17.42 -11.61
CA HIS A 320 52.44 -16.49 -11.94
C HIS A 320 52.08 -15.60 -10.76
N TYR A 321 51.64 -14.38 -11.06
CA TYR A 321 50.93 -13.51 -10.14
C TYR A 321 49.63 -13.05 -10.78
N ILE A 322 48.70 -12.57 -9.96
CA ILE A 322 47.42 -12.03 -10.42
C ILE A 322 47.56 -10.51 -10.49
N ASP A 323 47.19 -9.92 -11.62
CA ASP A 323 47.15 -8.45 -11.72
C ASP A 323 45.92 -7.92 -11.01
N ASP A 324 46.12 -7.41 -9.79
CA ASP A 324 45.11 -6.75 -8.98
C ASP A 324 45.27 -5.22 -8.98
N THR A 325 46.03 -4.64 -9.92
CA THR A 325 46.22 -3.20 -9.99
C THR A 325 44.99 -2.49 -10.59
N LEU A 326 44.61 -1.35 -10.00
CA LEU A 326 43.55 -0.47 -10.49
C LEU A 326 44.12 0.91 -10.82
N PHE A 327 43.83 1.40 -12.03
CA PHE A 327 44.18 2.74 -12.53
C PHE A 327 43.06 3.78 -12.35
#